data_AF-A0A1Y2WQ22-F1
#
_entry.id   AF-A0A1Y2WQ22-F1
#
_cell.length_a   1.000
_cell.length_b   1.000
_cell.length_c   1.000
_cell.angle_alpha   90.00
_cell.angle_beta   90.00
_cell.angle_gamma   90.00
#
_symmetry.space_group_name_H-M   'P 1'
#
loop_
_entity.id
_entity.type
_entity.pdbx_description
1 polymer ?
#
loop_
_entity_poly.entity_id
_entity_poly.type
_entity_poly.pdbx_seq_one_letter_code
_entity_poly.pdbx_strand_id
1 'polypeptide(L)'
;MAVNELEALSSLSITINEKDPSGPAEIHVTTKEIVNEDSEQPATNEVLPEPSPPKKTVAYLGDYIEACYYDSRFTYEKKVPIFNDGDGHYRPQLKQGRVNRILFYPGVFNPPHRSHQAMVNCAFAGCQDLNVIAAIVLPLGDIIMYREYTEYASFMGDERMRLWRGDNGPHDWLWVYGTWSGFWMEFRPKLIEAVEKDGFELEFVFLGGPDHIGKDHVTHIPWDCPNMVVSDIGRKADFVKEDGTLHDLAGYETWQTPDLPEGTRFKEAKDMPPWLIKSLADSMSVEKSDPEFLERLHREYTRRMNGTRTCMAGPDLEDMWVRFIPAGENPIRVSATDIRLIIGETETEGLLGALKDLAMNPEILVEMMEESRRPWSRPGPECLEEEKSAPTDKS
;
A
#
# COMPACT_ATOMS: atom_id res chain seq x y z
N MET A 1 -35.80 -49.93 -13.85
CA MET A 1 -36.12 -49.98 -15.29
C MET A 1 -37.52 -49.42 -15.44
N ALA A 2 -37.62 -48.24 -16.07
CA ALA A 2 -38.81 -47.58 -16.60
C ALA A 2 -39.97 -47.24 -15.65
N VAL A 3 -40.52 -46.04 -15.88
CA VAL A 3 -41.78 -45.46 -15.39
C VAL A 3 -41.71 -44.83 -13.99
N ASN A 4 -41.33 -43.55 -13.93
CA ASN A 4 -41.90 -42.54 -13.01
C ASN A 4 -41.34 -41.11 -13.26
N GLU A 5 -41.18 -40.69 -14.52
CA GLU A 5 -40.76 -39.32 -14.89
C GLU A 5 -41.83 -38.57 -15.69
N LEU A 6 -43.11 -38.99 -15.62
CA LEU A 6 -44.17 -38.46 -16.49
C LEU A 6 -45.37 -37.82 -15.78
N GLU A 7 -45.31 -37.58 -14.47
CA GLU A 7 -46.40 -36.88 -13.75
C GLU A 7 -46.06 -35.47 -13.23
N ALA A 8 -44.81 -35.01 -13.36
CA ALA A 8 -44.40 -33.67 -12.89
C ALA A 8 -44.61 -32.52 -13.92
N LEU A 9 -45.22 -32.78 -15.08
CA LEU A 9 -45.39 -31.78 -16.14
C LEU A 9 -46.85 -31.32 -16.36
N SER A 10 -47.80 -31.67 -15.48
CA SER A 10 -49.23 -31.36 -15.69
C SER A 10 -49.70 -29.99 -15.16
N SER A 11 -48.84 -29.17 -14.53
CA SER A 11 -49.25 -27.92 -13.86
C SER A 11 -48.53 -26.64 -14.30
N LEU A 12 -47.84 -26.66 -15.45
CA LEU A 12 -47.26 -25.47 -16.08
C LEU A 12 -48.26 -24.82 -17.05
N SER A 13 -48.68 -23.59 -16.75
CA SER A 13 -49.41 -22.75 -17.70
C SER A 13 -48.49 -21.65 -18.24
N ILE A 14 -48.18 -21.70 -19.53
CA ILE A 14 -47.42 -20.66 -20.23
C ILE A 14 -48.42 -19.69 -20.87
N THR A 15 -48.27 -18.41 -20.61
CA THR A 15 -49.08 -17.36 -21.25
C THR A 15 -48.14 -16.44 -22.04
N ILE A 16 -48.38 -16.32 -23.35
CA ILE A 16 -47.61 -15.43 -24.23
C ILE A 16 -48.46 -14.17 -24.44
N ASN A 17 -47.89 -13.01 -24.15
CA ASN A 17 -48.58 -11.73 -24.27
C ASN A 17 -48.14 -11.03 -25.57
N GLU A 18 -48.94 -11.13 -26.63
CA GLU A 18 -48.65 -10.47 -27.91
C GLU A 18 -49.12 -9.01 -27.89
N LYS A 19 -48.29 -8.12 -27.35
CA LYS A 19 -48.45 -6.67 -27.53
C LYS A 19 -47.08 -6.02 -27.75
N ASP A 20 -46.57 -6.16 -28.97
CA ASP A 20 -45.70 -5.23 -29.72
C ASP A 20 -44.84 -6.05 -30.72
N PRO A 21 -44.97 -5.87 -32.05
CA PRO A 21 -44.19 -6.61 -33.04
C PRO A 21 -42.71 -6.17 -33.17
N SER A 22 -42.19 -5.31 -32.29
CA SER A 22 -40.83 -4.75 -32.42
C SER A 22 -39.90 -4.93 -31.20
N GLY A 23 -40.26 -5.74 -30.20
CA GLY A 23 -39.41 -6.07 -29.04
C GLY A 23 -39.23 -7.57 -28.79
N PRO A 24 -38.19 -8.01 -28.04
CA PRO A 24 -38.01 -9.41 -27.67
C PRO A 24 -39.14 -9.86 -26.73
N ALA A 25 -39.71 -11.04 -27.00
CA ALA A 25 -40.83 -11.58 -26.22
C ALA A 25 -40.42 -11.87 -24.77
N GLU A 26 -41.13 -11.30 -23.80
CA GLU A 26 -40.99 -11.66 -22.38
C GLU A 26 -41.80 -12.92 -22.07
N ILE A 27 -41.13 -13.95 -21.56
CA ILE A 27 -41.76 -15.19 -21.10
C ILE A 27 -41.86 -15.14 -19.58
N HIS A 28 -43.08 -14.98 -19.06
CA HIS A 28 -43.35 -15.15 -17.62
C HIS A 28 -43.74 -16.59 -17.33
N VAL A 29 -42.88 -17.33 -16.62
CA VAL A 29 -43.21 -18.64 -16.07
C VAL A 29 -43.73 -18.44 -14.65
N THR A 30 -44.98 -18.82 -14.39
CA THR A 30 -45.57 -18.78 -13.05
C THR A 30 -45.80 -20.21 -12.58
N THR A 31 -45.10 -20.63 -11.53
CA THR A 31 -45.35 -21.91 -10.86
C THR A 31 -46.50 -21.73 -9.88
N LYS A 32 -47.60 -22.48 -10.06
CA LYS A 32 -48.65 -22.59 -9.04
C LYS A 32 -48.16 -23.53 -7.95
N GLU A 33 -47.98 -23.01 -6.73
CA GLU A 33 -47.85 -23.85 -5.54
C GLU A 33 -49.16 -24.61 -5.33
N ILE A 34 -49.08 -25.94 -5.36
CA ILE A 34 -50.17 -26.82 -4.93
C ILE A 34 -50.07 -26.87 -3.40
N VAL A 35 -50.98 -26.16 -2.72
CA VAL A 35 -51.15 -26.28 -1.27
C VAL A 35 -51.92 -27.56 -1.01
N ASN A 36 -51.23 -28.59 -0.52
CA ASN A 36 -51.88 -29.76 0.08
C ASN A 36 -52.26 -29.41 1.53
N GLU A 37 -53.55 -29.19 1.77
CA GLU A 37 -54.12 -29.23 3.12
C GLU A 37 -54.30 -30.68 3.53
N ASP A 38 -53.32 -31.24 4.23
CA ASP A 38 -53.55 -32.39 5.10
C ASP A 38 -52.77 -32.21 6.41
N SER A 39 -53.53 -32.38 7.49
CA SER A 39 -53.19 -32.09 8.86
C SER A 39 -52.28 -33.17 9.47
N GLU A 40 -51.01 -32.84 9.68
CA GLU A 40 -50.18 -33.45 10.73
C GLU A 40 -49.29 -32.37 11.35
N GLN A 41 -49.30 -32.28 12.69
CA GLN A 41 -48.49 -31.30 13.43
C GLN A 41 -46.99 -31.59 13.19
N PRO A 42 -46.20 -30.62 12.70
CA PRO A 42 -44.77 -30.82 12.58
C PRO A 42 -44.15 -30.76 13.97
N ALA A 43 -43.52 -31.85 14.38
CA ALA A 43 -42.54 -31.81 15.45
C ALA A 43 -41.50 -30.76 15.07
N THR A 44 -41.39 -29.71 15.88
CA THR A 44 -40.35 -28.70 15.79
C THR A 44 -39.02 -29.39 16.07
N ASN A 45 -38.38 -29.93 15.03
CA ASN A 45 -36.95 -30.18 15.05
C ASN A 45 -36.30 -28.80 15.17
N GLU A 46 -36.00 -28.39 16.40
CA GLU A 46 -35.02 -27.36 16.68
C GLU A 46 -33.71 -27.82 16.03
N VAL A 47 -33.51 -27.40 14.77
CA VAL A 47 -32.20 -27.43 14.14
C VAL A 47 -31.37 -26.47 14.98
N LEU A 48 -30.62 -27.04 15.92
CA LEU A 48 -29.62 -26.30 16.68
C LEU A 48 -28.77 -25.54 15.64
N PRO A 49 -28.66 -24.21 15.75
CA PRO A 49 -27.88 -23.45 14.79
C PRO A 49 -26.48 -24.06 14.76
N GLU A 50 -26.01 -24.38 13.56
CA GLU A 50 -24.65 -24.90 13.40
C GLU A 50 -23.71 -23.99 14.18
N PRO A 51 -22.81 -24.55 15.00
CA PRO A 51 -21.89 -23.75 15.79
C PRO A 51 -21.17 -22.82 14.84
N SER A 52 -21.33 -21.51 15.07
CA SER A 52 -20.67 -20.51 14.25
C SER A 52 -19.17 -20.82 14.22
N PRO A 53 -18.54 -20.76 13.03
CA PRO A 53 -17.14 -21.09 12.90
C PRO A 53 -16.32 -20.31 13.93
N PRO A 54 -15.29 -20.91 14.53
CA PRO A 54 -14.50 -20.26 15.56
C PRO A 54 -14.02 -18.89 15.04
N LYS A 55 -14.36 -17.82 15.77
CA LYS A 55 -13.97 -16.46 15.40
C LYS A 55 -12.44 -16.41 15.29
N LYS A 56 -11.93 -16.13 14.09
CA LYS A 56 -10.51 -15.91 13.85
C LYS A 56 -10.08 -14.65 14.59
N THR A 57 -9.23 -14.76 15.61
CA THR A 57 -8.72 -13.60 16.35
C THR A 57 -7.47 -12.99 15.70
N VAL A 58 -6.80 -13.76 14.84
CA VAL A 58 -5.60 -13.39 14.08
C VAL A 58 -5.71 -13.96 12.66
N ALA A 59 -5.22 -13.23 11.67
CA ALA A 59 -5.08 -13.72 10.29
C ALA A 59 -3.85 -13.10 9.60
N TYR A 60 -3.36 -13.71 8.52
CA TYR A 60 -2.24 -13.15 7.75
C TYR A 60 -2.76 -12.14 6.72
N LEU A 61 -2.19 -10.94 6.69
CA LEU A 61 -2.59 -9.90 5.74
C LEU A 61 -2.30 -10.31 4.29
N GLY A 62 -1.20 -11.03 4.07
CA GLY A 62 -0.80 -11.53 2.75
C GLY A 62 -1.91 -12.33 2.05
N ASP A 63 -2.60 -13.20 2.78
CA ASP A 63 -3.69 -14.03 2.23
C ASP A 63 -4.83 -13.17 1.66
N TYR A 64 -5.21 -12.09 2.35
CA TYR A 64 -6.26 -11.17 1.88
C TYR A 64 -5.81 -10.35 0.69
N ILE A 65 -4.55 -9.87 0.71
CA ILE A 65 -3.99 -9.14 -0.43
C ILE A 65 -3.95 -10.06 -1.64
N GLU A 66 -3.45 -11.28 -1.52
CA GLU A 66 -3.42 -12.25 -2.62
C GLU A 66 -4.80 -12.54 -3.18
N ALA A 67 -5.79 -12.78 -2.31
CA ALA A 67 -7.15 -13.03 -2.72
C ALA A 67 -7.71 -11.84 -3.52
N CYS A 68 -7.58 -10.61 -3.01
CA CYS A 68 -8.13 -9.43 -3.67
C CYS A 68 -7.36 -9.05 -4.95
N TYR A 69 -6.04 -9.23 -4.95
CA TYR A 69 -5.16 -8.83 -6.03
C TYR A 69 -5.25 -9.80 -7.20
N TYR A 70 -5.12 -11.11 -6.96
CA TYR A 70 -5.09 -12.11 -8.04
C TYR A 70 -6.48 -12.59 -8.50
N ASP A 71 -7.54 -12.34 -7.73
CA ASP A 71 -8.93 -12.51 -8.21
C ASP A 71 -9.36 -11.37 -9.14
N SER A 72 -8.59 -10.27 -9.18
CA SER A 72 -8.88 -9.18 -10.10
C SER A 72 -8.53 -9.56 -11.54
N ARG A 73 -9.39 -9.21 -12.49
CA ARG A 73 -9.19 -9.41 -13.94
C ARG A 73 -8.01 -8.61 -14.53
N PHE A 74 -7.22 -7.95 -13.68
CA PHE A 74 -6.33 -6.86 -14.05
C PHE A 74 -4.85 -7.17 -13.77
N THR A 75 -4.53 -8.35 -13.21
CA THR A 75 -3.15 -8.76 -13.01
C THR A 75 -2.74 -9.75 -14.11
N TYR A 76 -1.76 -9.37 -14.91
CA TYR A 76 -1.04 -10.29 -15.81
C TYR A 76 0.19 -10.90 -15.11
N GLU A 77 0.45 -10.49 -13.87
CA GLU A 77 1.55 -11.00 -13.06
C GLU A 77 1.29 -12.47 -12.69
N LYS A 78 2.34 -13.29 -12.81
CA LYS A 78 2.32 -14.63 -12.24
C LYS A 78 2.09 -14.51 -10.74
N LYS A 79 1.21 -15.36 -10.19
CA LYS A 79 1.01 -15.43 -8.74
C LYS A 79 2.34 -15.66 -8.02
N VAL A 80 2.79 -14.64 -7.32
CA VAL A 80 3.96 -14.63 -6.43
C VAL A 80 3.52 -14.24 -5.02
N PRO A 81 4.24 -14.71 -3.98
CA PRO A 81 3.97 -14.28 -2.61
C PRO A 81 4.05 -12.77 -2.47
N ILE A 82 3.09 -12.19 -1.74
CA ILE A 82 3.03 -10.74 -1.47
C ILE A 82 4.12 -10.33 -0.50
N PHE A 83 4.32 -11.14 0.55
CA PHE A 83 5.34 -10.95 1.57
C PHE A 83 6.28 -12.16 1.62
N ASN A 84 7.46 -11.96 2.21
CA ASN A 84 8.39 -13.06 2.46
C ASN A 84 7.97 -13.82 3.73
N ASP A 85 7.43 -15.01 3.55
CA ASP A 85 6.96 -15.87 4.63
C ASP A 85 8.02 -16.87 5.11
N GLY A 86 9.31 -16.71 4.79
CA GLY A 86 10.36 -17.63 5.26
C GLY A 86 10.48 -17.73 6.79
N ASP A 87 11.20 -18.75 7.27
CA ASP A 87 11.51 -18.89 8.70
C ASP A 87 12.34 -17.70 9.21
N GLY A 88 11.87 -17.06 10.28
CA GLY A 88 12.54 -15.89 10.90
C GLY A 88 12.16 -14.53 10.30
N HIS A 89 11.27 -14.51 9.30
CA HIS A 89 10.74 -13.29 8.70
C HIS A 89 9.52 -12.75 9.47
N TYR A 90 9.33 -11.44 9.44
CA TYR A 90 8.13 -10.83 10.00
C TYR A 90 6.96 -11.07 9.05
N ARG A 91 5.91 -11.73 9.55
CA ARG A 91 4.67 -11.94 8.78
C ARG A 91 3.60 -10.93 9.24
N PRO A 92 3.17 -10.00 8.39
CA PRO A 92 2.11 -9.05 8.72
C PRO A 92 0.82 -9.77 9.15
N GLN A 93 0.37 -9.49 10.37
CA GLN A 93 -0.78 -10.14 10.99
C GLN A 93 -1.87 -9.13 11.34
N LEU A 94 -3.08 -9.42 10.89
CA LEU A 94 -4.32 -8.79 11.33
C LEU A 94 -4.69 -9.30 12.72
N LYS A 95 -5.14 -8.41 13.60
CA LYS A 95 -5.62 -8.74 14.95
C LYS A 95 -6.95 -8.06 15.23
N GLN A 96 -7.90 -8.81 15.79
CA GLN A 96 -9.19 -8.25 16.22
C GLN A 96 -9.03 -7.35 17.47
N GLY A 97 -9.96 -6.44 17.67
CA GLY A 97 -9.99 -5.54 18.84
C GLY A 97 -9.00 -4.37 18.78
N ARG A 98 -8.38 -4.13 17.63
CA ARG A 98 -7.55 -2.96 17.33
C ARG A 98 -7.56 -2.66 15.83
N VAL A 99 -7.36 -1.39 15.48
CA VAL A 99 -7.14 -0.99 14.09
C VAL A 99 -5.82 -1.57 13.58
N ASN A 100 -5.83 -2.25 12.44
CA ASN A 100 -4.64 -2.69 11.74
C ASN A 100 -4.30 -1.65 10.68
N ARG A 101 -3.04 -1.18 10.64
CA ARG A 101 -2.65 -0.08 9.75
C ARG A 101 -1.66 -0.52 8.69
N ILE A 102 -1.85 -0.02 7.48
CA ILE A 102 -0.91 -0.15 6.36
C ILE A 102 -0.41 1.23 5.98
N LEU A 103 0.92 1.42 5.96
CA LEU A 103 1.52 2.61 5.36
C LEU A 103 1.34 2.55 3.85
N PHE A 104 0.69 3.56 3.28
CA PHE A 104 0.49 3.68 1.85
C PHE A 104 1.41 4.74 1.29
N TYR A 105 2.38 4.33 0.46
CA TYR A 105 3.41 5.21 -0.09
C TYR A 105 3.34 5.32 -1.61
N PRO A 106 2.46 6.18 -2.14
CA PRO A 106 2.42 6.47 -3.56
C PRO A 106 3.54 7.44 -3.95
N GLY A 107 4.11 7.24 -5.13
CA GLY A 107 5.11 8.15 -5.67
C GLY A 107 5.49 7.84 -7.10
N VAL A 108 6.02 8.84 -7.80
CA VAL A 108 6.52 8.63 -9.16
C VAL A 108 7.74 7.72 -9.17
N PHE A 109 8.66 7.90 -8.22
CA PHE A 109 9.87 7.07 -8.05
C PHE A 109 10.69 6.90 -9.33
N ASN A 110 11.04 7.99 -10.03
CA ASN A 110 11.72 7.96 -11.33
C ASN A 110 13.17 8.47 -11.29
N PRO A 111 14.16 7.65 -10.89
CA PRO A 111 14.06 6.29 -10.33
C PRO A 111 13.87 6.25 -8.80
N PRO A 112 13.55 5.09 -8.19
CA PRO A 112 13.60 4.94 -6.74
C PRO A 112 15.05 5.02 -6.22
N HIS A 113 15.21 5.46 -4.97
CA HIS A 113 16.52 5.78 -4.39
C HIS A 113 16.54 5.60 -2.88
N ARG A 114 17.72 5.66 -2.27
CA ARG A 114 17.93 5.37 -0.84
C ARG A 114 17.07 6.22 0.08
N SER A 115 16.84 7.49 -0.25
CA SER A 115 15.94 8.36 0.51
C SER A 115 14.48 7.85 0.56
N HIS A 116 13.95 7.25 -0.52
CA HIS A 116 12.62 6.62 -0.52
C HIS A 116 12.58 5.39 0.39
N GLN A 117 13.62 4.54 0.33
CA GLN A 117 13.73 3.37 1.21
C GLN A 117 13.82 3.79 2.68
N ALA A 118 14.64 4.80 2.97
CA ALA A 118 14.81 5.36 4.31
C ALA A 118 13.50 5.93 4.86
N MET A 119 12.71 6.60 4.02
CA MET A 119 11.37 7.10 4.37
C MET A 119 10.46 5.99 4.88
N VAL A 120 10.28 4.92 4.11
CA VAL A 120 9.39 3.82 4.48
C VAL A 120 9.89 3.09 5.73
N ASN A 121 11.19 2.82 5.82
CA ASN A 121 11.79 2.17 6.99
C ASN A 121 11.64 3.03 8.25
N CYS A 122 11.91 4.33 8.15
CA CYS A 122 11.76 5.29 9.24
C CYS A 122 10.31 5.34 9.74
N ALA A 123 9.37 5.46 8.81
CA ALA A 123 7.94 5.50 9.11
C ALA A 123 7.47 4.20 9.78
N PHE A 124 7.84 3.05 9.22
CA PHE A 124 7.46 1.75 9.76
C PHE A 124 8.01 1.54 11.18
N ALA A 125 9.28 1.89 11.41
CA ALA A 125 9.91 1.80 12.73
C ALA A 125 9.31 2.79 13.75
N GLY A 126 8.89 3.98 13.32
CA GLY A 126 8.37 5.04 14.18
C GLY A 126 6.85 4.99 14.44
N CYS A 127 6.11 4.03 13.87
CA CYS A 127 4.66 3.91 14.00
C CYS A 127 4.19 2.63 14.72
N GLN A 128 5.03 2.04 15.57
CA GLN A 128 4.73 0.76 16.23
C GLN A 128 3.55 0.83 17.20
N ASP A 129 3.37 1.97 17.86
CA ASP A 129 2.20 2.26 18.72
C ASP A 129 0.89 2.30 17.94
N LEU A 130 0.92 2.66 16.66
CA LEU A 130 -0.26 2.74 15.80
C LEU A 130 -0.74 1.41 15.23
N ASN A 131 -0.07 0.29 15.55
CA ASN A 131 -0.30 -1.01 14.90
C ASN A 131 -0.09 -0.98 13.38
N VAL A 132 0.94 -0.27 12.90
CA VAL A 132 1.35 -0.41 11.50
C VAL A 132 1.95 -1.80 11.32
N ILE A 133 1.30 -2.63 10.49
CA ILE A 133 1.68 -4.04 10.26
C ILE A 133 2.31 -4.27 8.90
N ALA A 134 2.13 -3.37 7.94
CA ALA A 134 2.76 -3.46 6.62
C ALA A 134 2.92 -2.08 5.97
N ALA A 135 3.62 -2.06 4.84
CA ALA A 135 3.66 -0.94 3.92
C ALA A 135 3.34 -1.42 2.50
N ILE A 136 2.64 -0.58 1.73
CA ILE A 136 2.40 -0.75 0.30
C ILE A 136 2.99 0.45 -0.42
N VAL A 137 3.94 0.19 -1.32
CA VAL A 137 4.50 1.18 -2.22
C VAL A 137 3.73 1.13 -3.54
N LEU A 138 3.24 2.27 -4.00
CA LEU A 138 2.53 2.40 -5.27
C LEU A 138 3.31 3.29 -6.24
N PRO A 139 4.08 2.71 -7.18
CA PRO A 139 4.59 3.46 -8.32
C PRO A 139 3.45 4.04 -9.15
N LEU A 140 3.38 5.36 -9.24
CA LEU A 140 2.35 6.07 -9.98
C LEU A 140 2.54 5.90 -11.49
N GLY A 141 1.46 5.87 -12.26
CA GLY A 141 1.51 5.64 -13.71
C GLY A 141 2.25 6.71 -14.53
N ASP A 142 2.67 6.33 -15.73
CA ASP A 142 3.59 7.11 -16.57
C ASP A 142 3.03 8.46 -17.05
N ILE A 143 1.71 8.59 -17.13
CA ILE A 143 1.03 9.87 -17.46
C ILE A 143 1.45 10.99 -16.50
N ILE A 144 1.64 10.66 -15.21
CA ILE A 144 2.07 11.63 -14.20
C ILE A 144 3.53 12.03 -14.45
N MET A 145 4.38 11.11 -14.90
CA MET A 145 5.74 11.41 -15.33
C MET A 145 5.79 12.37 -16.52
N TYR A 146 4.93 12.17 -17.53
CA TYR A 146 4.92 13.02 -18.71
C TYR A 146 4.52 14.46 -18.40
N ARG A 147 3.81 14.73 -17.30
CA ARG A 147 3.56 16.11 -16.85
C ARG A 147 4.81 16.80 -16.29
N GLU A 148 5.75 16.02 -15.77
CA GLU A 148 7.00 16.51 -15.18
C GLU A 148 8.17 16.53 -16.18
N TYR A 149 7.90 16.45 -17.50
CA TYR A 149 8.86 16.50 -18.62
C TYR A 149 10.31 16.80 -18.20
N THR A 150 11.14 15.77 -18.10
CA THR A 150 12.57 15.95 -17.84
C THR A 150 13.38 15.62 -19.08
N GLU A 151 14.45 16.40 -19.35
CA GLU A 151 15.41 16.12 -20.43
C GLU A 151 16.28 14.86 -20.17
N TYR A 152 15.98 14.11 -19.11
CA TYR A 152 16.78 13.02 -18.58
C TYR A 152 16.05 11.67 -18.64
N ALA A 153 16.78 10.61 -18.29
CA ALA A 153 16.30 9.23 -18.24
C ALA A 153 14.94 9.12 -17.54
N SER A 154 14.03 8.39 -18.18
CA SER A 154 12.66 8.17 -17.74
C SER A 154 12.38 6.68 -17.76
N PHE A 155 12.12 6.12 -16.59
CA PHE A 155 11.83 4.70 -16.40
C PHE A 155 10.33 4.49 -16.46
N MET A 156 9.84 3.44 -17.12
CA MET A 156 8.42 3.04 -17.17
C MET A 156 7.97 2.38 -15.87
N GLY A 157 6.65 2.20 -15.69
CA GLY A 157 6.09 1.66 -14.45
C GLY A 157 6.69 0.32 -14.02
N ASP A 158 6.88 -0.61 -14.96
CA ASP A 158 7.50 -1.91 -14.72
C ASP A 158 8.99 -1.82 -14.35
N GLU A 159 9.74 -0.94 -15.00
CA GLU A 159 11.13 -0.65 -14.65
C GLU A 159 11.22 -0.08 -13.22
N ARG A 160 10.36 0.88 -12.87
CA ARG A 160 10.32 1.45 -11.51
C ARG A 160 9.93 0.41 -10.46
N MET A 161 9.01 -0.49 -10.78
CA MET A 161 8.65 -1.62 -9.92
C MET A 161 9.83 -2.59 -9.74
N ARG A 162 10.54 -2.94 -10.82
CA ARG A 162 11.74 -3.79 -10.77
C ARG A 162 12.85 -3.13 -9.94
N LEU A 163 13.07 -1.82 -10.09
CA LEU A 163 14.03 -1.05 -9.30
C LEU A 163 13.65 -0.94 -7.81
N TRP A 164 12.37 -1.06 -7.45
CA TRP A 164 11.94 -1.14 -6.05
C TRP A 164 12.13 -2.54 -5.47
N ARG A 165 11.68 -3.57 -6.21
CA ARG A 165 11.69 -4.97 -5.76
C ARG A 165 13.13 -5.53 -5.68
N GLY A 166 14.01 -5.08 -6.57
CA GLY A 166 15.32 -5.70 -6.72
C GLY A 166 15.23 -7.17 -7.15
N ASP A 167 16.35 -7.89 -7.04
CA ASP A 167 16.40 -9.34 -7.30
C ASP A 167 16.17 -10.19 -6.04
N ASN A 168 15.93 -9.55 -4.90
CA ASN A 168 15.87 -10.20 -3.58
C ASN A 168 14.50 -10.83 -3.26
N GLY A 169 13.55 -10.81 -4.19
CA GLY A 169 12.20 -11.34 -3.98
C GLY A 169 11.32 -10.44 -3.10
N PRO A 170 10.19 -10.97 -2.57
CA PRO A 170 9.30 -10.19 -1.72
C PRO A 170 9.99 -9.75 -0.42
N HIS A 171 9.54 -8.64 0.15
CA HIS A 171 9.98 -8.20 1.48
C HIS A 171 9.01 -8.71 2.57
N ASP A 172 9.51 -8.79 3.80
CA ASP A 172 8.75 -9.28 4.96
C ASP A 172 7.45 -8.51 5.22
N TRP A 173 7.51 -7.17 5.14
CA TRP A 173 6.40 -6.29 5.53
C TRP A 173 6.08 -5.21 4.49
N LEU A 174 6.86 -5.14 3.42
CA LEU A 174 6.73 -4.14 2.37
C LEU A 174 6.31 -4.84 1.08
N TRP A 175 5.24 -4.36 0.46
CA TRP A 175 4.81 -4.83 -0.85
C TRP A 175 4.84 -3.70 -1.87
N VAL A 176 5.39 -3.98 -3.05
CA VAL A 176 5.40 -3.06 -4.18
C VAL A 176 4.23 -3.45 -5.09
N TYR A 177 3.22 -2.59 -5.12
CA TYR A 177 2.00 -2.81 -5.88
C TYR A 177 2.33 -2.98 -7.36
N GLY A 178 1.97 -4.13 -7.92
CA GLY A 178 2.46 -4.60 -9.23
C GLY A 178 1.60 -4.24 -10.44
N THR A 179 0.50 -3.50 -10.24
CA THR A 179 -0.40 -3.11 -11.35
C THR A 179 -0.47 -1.61 -11.52
N TRP A 180 -1.14 -1.19 -12.59
CA TRP A 180 -1.39 0.20 -12.89
C TRP A 180 -2.09 0.92 -11.73
N SER A 181 -1.61 2.12 -11.40
CA SER A 181 -2.10 2.90 -10.26
C SER A 181 -3.59 3.25 -10.34
N GLY A 182 -4.21 3.24 -11.54
CA GLY A 182 -5.65 3.46 -11.68
C GLY A 182 -6.50 2.33 -11.07
N PHE A 183 -5.97 1.10 -10.98
CA PHE A 183 -6.68 -0.01 -10.33
C PHE A 183 -6.61 0.03 -8.80
N TRP A 184 -5.78 0.92 -8.23
CA TRP A 184 -5.71 1.11 -6.78
C TRP A 184 -7.07 1.42 -6.16
N MET A 185 -7.86 2.26 -6.84
CA MET A 185 -9.19 2.68 -6.37
C MET A 185 -10.19 1.52 -6.30
N GLU A 186 -9.98 0.43 -7.04
CA GLU A 186 -10.79 -0.78 -6.92
C GLU A 186 -10.21 -1.76 -5.90
N PHE A 187 -8.89 -1.93 -5.88
CA PHE A 187 -8.22 -2.89 -5.02
C PHE A 187 -8.38 -2.54 -3.52
N ARG A 188 -8.17 -1.28 -3.16
CA ARG A 188 -8.22 -0.82 -1.77
C ARG A 188 -9.56 -1.11 -1.07
N PRO A 189 -10.73 -0.68 -1.60
CA PRO A 189 -12.00 -0.95 -0.94
C PRO A 189 -12.32 -2.45 -0.87
N LYS A 190 -11.95 -3.24 -1.89
CA LYS A 190 -12.11 -4.71 -1.86
C LYS A 190 -11.32 -5.36 -0.73
N LEU A 191 -10.07 -4.91 -0.52
CA LEU A 191 -9.24 -5.41 0.57
C LEU A 191 -9.82 -5.03 1.95
N ILE A 192 -10.28 -3.79 2.12
CA ILE A 192 -10.95 -3.34 3.36
C ILE A 192 -12.18 -4.21 3.63
N GLU A 193 -13.09 -4.34 2.67
CA GLU A 193 -14.31 -5.15 2.80
C GLU A 193 -14.01 -6.62 3.14
N ALA A 194 -13.03 -7.22 2.48
CA ALA A 194 -12.64 -8.60 2.73
C ALA A 194 -12.12 -8.80 4.16
N VAL A 195 -11.34 -7.85 4.68
CA VAL A 195 -10.78 -7.89 6.04
C VAL A 195 -11.86 -7.61 7.10
N GLU A 196 -12.73 -6.65 6.85
CA GLU A 196 -13.87 -6.31 7.72
C GLU A 196 -14.89 -7.43 7.85
N LYS A 197 -15.13 -8.17 6.75
CA LYS A 197 -16.02 -9.33 6.74
C LYS A 197 -15.61 -10.42 7.74
N ASP A 198 -14.30 -10.57 7.99
CA ASP A 198 -13.75 -11.50 8.98
C ASP A 198 -13.59 -10.85 10.39
N GLY A 199 -14.11 -9.62 10.58
CA GLY A 199 -14.19 -8.92 11.86
C GLY A 199 -12.91 -8.18 12.26
N PHE A 200 -12.01 -7.91 11.32
CA PHE A 200 -10.81 -7.10 11.53
C PHE A 200 -11.05 -5.67 11.05
N GLU A 201 -10.42 -4.69 11.69
CA GLU A 201 -10.46 -3.30 11.24
C GLU A 201 -9.15 -2.98 10.50
N LEU A 202 -9.23 -2.38 9.31
CA LEU A 202 -8.09 -2.05 8.47
C LEU A 202 -8.13 -0.58 8.02
N GLU A 203 -7.03 0.13 8.23
CA GLU A 203 -6.90 1.53 7.87
C GLU A 203 -5.61 1.76 7.06
N PHE A 204 -5.70 2.57 6.00
CA PHE A 204 -4.56 3.02 5.23
C PHE A 204 -4.10 4.39 5.72
N VAL A 205 -2.81 4.51 6.01
CA VAL A 205 -2.18 5.75 6.45
C VAL A 205 -1.26 6.23 5.34
N PHE A 206 -1.49 7.44 4.84
CA PHE A 206 -0.66 8.01 3.80
C PHE A 206 0.74 8.28 4.34
N LEU A 207 1.76 7.82 3.63
CA LEU A 207 3.15 8.16 3.89
C LEU A 207 3.59 9.20 2.86
N GLY A 208 3.95 10.39 3.33
CA GLY A 208 4.33 11.51 2.47
C GLY A 208 5.71 12.06 2.79
N GLY A 209 6.33 12.67 1.78
CA GLY A 209 7.36 13.67 2.01
C GLY A 209 6.79 14.92 2.69
N PRO A 210 7.66 15.78 3.25
CA PRO A 210 7.20 16.99 3.91
C PRO A 210 6.62 18.02 2.94
N ASP A 211 6.75 17.85 1.63
CA ASP A 211 6.10 18.67 0.62
C ASP A 211 4.58 18.51 0.57
N HIS A 212 4.02 17.46 1.17
CA HIS A 212 2.58 17.30 1.32
C HIS A 212 1.99 18.15 2.48
N ILE A 213 2.87 18.70 3.33
CA ILE A 213 2.52 19.45 4.54
C ILE A 213 3.43 20.70 4.62
N GLY A 214 2.87 21.86 4.33
CA GLY A 214 3.48 23.14 4.66
C GLY A 214 2.91 23.73 5.95
N LYS A 215 3.55 24.77 6.47
CA LYS A 215 3.03 25.52 7.63
C LYS A 215 1.59 26.01 7.42
N ASP A 216 1.31 26.46 6.21
CA ASP A 216 0.05 27.10 5.82
C ASP A 216 -0.88 26.19 5.01
N HIS A 217 -0.47 24.95 4.73
CA HIS A 217 -1.22 24.02 3.88
C HIS A 217 -0.98 22.57 4.27
N VAL A 218 -2.03 21.84 4.58
CA VAL A 218 -1.97 20.38 4.68
C VAL A 218 -2.81 19.82 3.56
N THR A 219 -2.24 18.94 2.75
CA THR A 219 -3.04 18.22 1.74
C THR A 219 -3.99 17.29 2.49
N HIS A 220 -5.26 17.66 2.57
CA HIS A 220 -6.26 16.86 3.28
C HIS A 220 -6.64 15.63 2.45
N ILE A 221 -6.72 14.48 3.12
CA ILE A 221 -7.19 13.20 2.57
C ILE A 221 -6.47 12.80 1.26
N PRO A 222 -5.12 12.80 1.23
CA PRO A 222 -4.40 12.34 0.06
C PRO A 222 -4.71 10.86 -0.15
N TRP A 223 -5.18 10.50 -1.35
CA TRP A 223 -5.47 9.11 -1.71
C TRP A 223 -6.50 8.41 -0.83
N ASP A 224 -7.51 9.16 -0.36
CA ASP A 224 -8.56 8.66 0.52
C ASP A 224 -8.03 8.10 1.86
N CYS A 225 -6.83 8.54 2.26
CA CYS A 225 -6.23 8.22 3.54
C CYS A 225 -6.45 9.42 4.49
N PRO A 226 -7.30 9.30 5.51
CA PRO A 226 -7.59 10.42 6.42
C PRO A 226 -6.37 10.79 7.28
N ASN A 227 -5.48 9.83 7.50
CA ASN A 227 -4.34 9.97 8.39
C ASN A 227 -3.02 9.93 7.62
N MET A 228 -2.04 10.69 8.11
CA MET A 228 -0.79 10.90 7.41
C MET A 228 0.43 10.81 8.32
N VAL A 229 1.47 10.12 7.84
CA VAL A 229 2.81 10.09 8.42
C VAL A 229 3.75 10.83 7.48
N VAL A 230 4.56 11.72 8.05
CA VAL A 230 5.62 12.46 7.35
C VAL A 230 6.93 12.37 8.10
N SER A 231 8.03 12.53 7.37
CA SER A 231 9.38 12.60 7.94
C SER A 231 10.25 13.57 7.13
N ASP A 232 11.23 14.17 7.78
CA ASP A 232 12.25 14.99 7.12
C ASP A 232 13.50 14.18 6.72
N ILE A 233 13.43 12.84 6.76
CA ILE A 233 14.56 11.95 6.46
C ILE A 233 15.09 12.10 5.03
N GLY A 234 14.19 12.29 4.07
CA GLY A 234 14.53 12.44 2.67
C GLY A 234 14.72 13.89 2.22
N ARG A 235 14.09 14.83 2.92
CA ARG A 235 14.03 16.26 2.56
C ARG A 235 13.74 17.09 3.79
N LYS A 236 14.29 18.31 3.86
CA LYS A 236 13.96 19.25 4.94
C LYS A 236 12.47 19.59 4.94
N ALA A 237 11.83 19.51 6.10
CA ALA A 237 10.48 20.01 6.32
C ALA A 237 10.52 21.50 6.67
N ASP A 238 9.65 22.30 6.06
CA ASP A 238 9.56 23.74 6.32
C ASP A 238 8.97 24.04 7.71
N PHE A 239 8.08 23.18 8.19
CA PHE A 239 7.47 23.22 9.52
C PHE A 239 8.42 22.75 10.65
N VAL A 240 9.64 22.30 10.35
CA VAL A 240 10.68 22.01 11.35
C VAL A 240 11.59 23.23 11.51
N LYS A 241 11.66 23.78 12.73
CA LYS A 241 12.51 24.92 13.09
C LYS A 241 13.98 24.53 13.23
N GLU A 242 14.86 25.53 13.25
CA GLU A 242 16.30 25.32 13.43
C GLU A 242 16.65 24.68 14.79
N ASP A 243 15.84 24.91 15.81
CA ASP A 243 15.99 24.28 17.14
C ASP A 243 15.40 22.86 17.22
N GLY A 244 14.87 22.34 16.10
CA GLY A 244 14.22 21.04 16.02
C GLY A 244 12.77 21.00 16.52
N THR A 245 12.22 22.13 16.99
CA THR A 245 10.79 22.22 17.34
C THR A 245 9.93 22.37 16.08
N LEU A 246 8.63 22.07 16.20
CA LEU A 246 7.70 22.15 15.08
C LEU A 246 6.93 23.48 15.09
N HIS A 247 6.61 23.99 13.91
CA HIS A 247 5.58 25.00 13.71
C HIS A 247 4.21 24.32 13.77
N ASP A 248 3.22 24.98 14.38
CA ASP A 248 1.84 24.51 14.29
C ASP A 248 1.36 24.52 12.83
N LEU A 249 0.52 23.54 12.47
CA LEU A 249 -0.05 23.44 11.14
C LEU A 249 -1.42 24.13 11.12
N ALA A 250 -1.69 24.89 10.07
CA ALA A 250 -2.99 25.52 9.88
C ALA A 250 -4.12 24.47 9.89
N GLY A 251 -5.12 24.65 10.75
CA GLY A 251 -6.26 23.73 10.88
C GLY A 251 -6.00 22.51 11.75
N TYR A 252 -4.86 22.43 12.45
CA TYR A 252 -4.51 21.34 13.37
C TYR A 252 -4.25 21.87 14.77
N GLU A 253 -4.38 20.98 15.75
CA GLU A 253 -3.97 21.21 17.12
C GLU A 253 -2.44 21.30 17.24
N THR A 254 -1.96 21.76 18.40
CA THR A 254 -0.53 21.76 18.72
C THR A 254 0.02 20.34 18.73
N TRP A 255 1.24 20.19 18.22
CA TRP A 255 1.98 18.93 18.23
C TRP A 255 2.14 18.34 19.64
N GLN A 256 1.74 17.08 19.79
CA GLN A 256 1.85 16.32 21.02
C GLN A 256 2.84 15.16 20.86
N THR A 257 3.50 14.79 21.96
CA THR A 257 4.25 13.53 22.01
C THR A 257 3.23 12.39 22.05
N PRO A 258 3.34 11.37 21.17
CA PRO A 258 2.39 10.26 21.19
C PRO A 258 2.46 9.54 22.54
N ASP A 259 1.29 9.16 23.05
CA ASP A 259 1.21 8.27 24.21
C ASP A 259 1.55 6.85 23.77
N LEU A 260 2.72 6.37 24.18
CA LEU A 260 3.24 5.10 23.73
C LEU A 260 2.80 4.01 24.71
N PRO A 261 2.11 2.95 24.25
CA PRO A 261 1.74 1.82 25.11
C PRO A 261 2.96 1.23 25.82
N GLU A 262 2.75 0.74 27.05
CA GLU A 262 3.78 0.02 27.79
C GLU A 262 4.32 -1.15 26.95
N GLY A 263 5.65 -1.26 26.85
CA GLY A 263 6.32 -2.26 26.01
C GLY A 263 6.64 -1.80 24.58
N THR A 264 6.14 -0.65 24.12
CA THR A 264 6.56 -0.07 22.83
C THR A 264 8.00 0.47 22.90
N ARG A 265 8.46 0.86 24.10
CA ARG A 265 9.85 1.29 24.33
C ARG A 265 10.71 0.09 24.72
N PHE A 266 11.60 -0.30 23.83
CA PHE A 266 12.62 -1.30 24.11
C PHE A 266 13.65 -0.73 25.09
N LYS A 267 13.90 -1.44 26.19
CA LYS A 267 14.88 -1.02 27.19
C LYS A 267 16.29 -1.17 26.65
N GLU A 268 16.53 -2.22 25.89
CA GLU A 268 17.81 -2.52 25.25
C GLU A 268 17.60 -2.92 23.78
N ALA A 269 18.65 -2.78 22.95
CA ALA A 269 18.56 -3.16 21.54
C ALA A 269 18.24 -4.65 21.32
N LYS A 270 18.69 -5.52 22.24
CA LYS A 270 18.44 -6.97 22.17
C LYS A 270 16.95 -7.33 22.31
N ASP A 271 16.15 -6.42 22.86
CA ASP A 271 14.72 -6.61 23.04
C ASP A 271 13.95 -6.24 21.76
N MET A 272 14.59 -5.58 20.80
CA MET A 272 13.97 -5.23 19.54
C MET A 272 13.77 -6.48 18.67
N PRO A 273 12.62 -6.60 18.00
CA PRO A 273 12.43 -7.70 17.07
C PRO A 273 13.40 -7.57 15.87
N PRO A 274 13.87 -8.69 15.28
CA PRO A 274 14.86 -8.67 14.20
C PRO A 274 14.49 -7.79 13.01
N TRP A 275 13.21 -7.73 12.65
CA TRP A 275 12.73 -6.89 11.56
C TRP A 275 12.89 -5.38 11.86
N LEU A 276 12.77 -4.96 13.13
CA LEU A 276 12.95 -3.56 13.53
C LEU A 276 14.43 -3.19 13.47
N ILE A 277 15.30 -4.09 13.96
CA ILE A 277 16.76 -3.95 13.84
C ILE A 277 17.14 -3.77 12.37
N LYS A 278 16.60 -4.60 11.48
CA LYS A 278 16.83 -4.50 10.04
C LYS A 278 16.34 -3.16 9.48
N SER A 279 15.10 -2.76 9.77
CA SER A 279 14.52 -1.50 9.28
C SER A 279 15.34 -0.27 9.73
N LEU A 280 15.74 -0.24 11.01
CA LEU A 280 16.58 0.84 11.54
C LEU A 280 17.95 0.86 10.87
N ALA A 281 18.63 -0.29 10.78
CA ALA A 281 19.94 -0.41 10.13
C ALA A 281 19.89 0.05 8.66
N ASP A 282 18.87 -0.39 7.92
CA ASP A 282 18.65 -0.02 6.52
C ASP A 282 18.38 1.50 6.39
N SER A 283 17.65 2.10 7.34
CA SER A 283 17.37 3.56 7.33
C SER A 283 18.59 4.42 7.68
N MET A 284 19.57 3.86 8.37
CA MET A 284 20.77 4.57 8.83
C MET A 284 22.01 4.25 7.98
N SER A 285 21.90 3.28 7.06
CA SER A 285 23.04 2.70 6.33
C SER A 285 24.16 2.20 7.26
N VAL A 286 23.82 1.50 8.35
CA VAL A 286 24.79 0.95 9.31
C VAL A 286 24.97 -0.55 9.12
N GLU A 287 26.22 -1.02 9.06
CA GLU A 287 26.55 -2.43 8.91
C GLU A 287 26.61 -3.17 10.25
N LYS A 288 26.26 -4.47 10.25
CA LYS A 288 26.34 -5.35 11.43
C LYS A 288 27.76 -5.56 11.97
N SER A 289 28.78 -5.22 11.18
CA SER A 289 30.20 -5.30 11.54
C SER A 289 30.63 -4.20 12.53
N ASP A 290 29.83 -3.15 12.69
CA ASP A 290 30.06 -2.06 13.64
C ASP A 290 30.05 -2.59 15.09
N PRO A 291 31.12 -2.44 15.88
CA PRO A 291 31.16 -2.87 17.29
C PRO A 291 30.07 -2.24 18.15
N GLU A 292 29.59 -1.05 17.77
CA GLU A 292 28.51 -0.32 18.46
C GLU A 292 27.16 -0.49 17.77
N PHE A 293 27.02 -1.42 16.81
CA PHE A 293 25.83 -1.59 15.96
C PHE A 293 24.52 -1.53 16.76
N LEU A 294 24.37 -2.41 17.74
CA LEU A 294 23.14 -2.50 18.54
C LEU A 294 22.89 -1.25 19.40
N GLU A 295 23.93 -0.69 20.01
CA GLU A 295 23.80 0.52 20.83
C GLU A 295 23.41 1.73 19.98
N ARG A 296 24.02 1.86 18.80
CA ARG A 296 23.71 2.91 17.82
C ARG A 296 22.27 2.81 17.32
N LEU A 297 21.79 1.61 17.02
CA LEU A 297 20.38 1.38 16.64
C LEU A 297 19.42 1.73 17.78
N HIS A 298 19.73 1.34 19.02
CA HIS A 298 18.91 1.65 20.19
C HIS A 298 18.84 3.15 20.48
N ARG A 299 19.98 3.84 20.39
CA ARG A 299 20.06 5.30 20.53
C ARG A 299 19.22 5.98 19.46
N GLU A 300 19.33 5.56 18.21
CA GLU A 300 18.56 6.13 17.11
C GLU A 300 17.05 5.88 17.27
N TYR A 301 16.66 4.65 17.60
CA TYR A 301 15.26 4.32 17.89
C TYR A 301 14.69 5.21 18.99
N THR A 302 15.40 5.30 20.13
CA THR A 302 14.99 6.10 21.28
C THR A 302 14.87 7.58 20.91
N ARG A 303 15.84 8.11 20.15
CA ARG A 303 15.85 9.48 19.67
C ARG A 303 14.64 9.76 18.77
N ARG A 304 14.36 8.86 17.80
CA ARG A 304 13.19 8.98 16.92
C ARG A 304 11.89 8.95 17.71
N MET A 305 11.69 7.94 18.56
CA MET A 305 10.46 7.81 19.36
C MET A 305 10.24 9.01 20.30
N ASN A 306 11.31 9.57 20.87
CA ASN A 306 11.21 10.77 21.71
C ASN A 306 10.96 12.06 20.91
N GLY A 307 11.35 12.08 19.63
CA GLY A 307 11.14 13.21 18.74
C GLY A 307 9.87 13.10 17.88
N THR A 308 9.23 11.93 17.82
CA THR A 308 7.94 11.73 17.13
C THR A 308 6.89 12.65 17.73
N ARG A 309 6.12 13.31 16.87
CA ARG A 309 5.01 14.18 17.25
C ARG A 309 3.77 13.84 16.45
N THR A 310 2.60 13.98 17.06
CA THR A 310 1.30 13.85 16.39
C THR A 310 0.48 15.09 16.68
N CYS A 311 -0.20 15.65 15.69
CA CYS A 311 -1.24 16.64 15.89
C CYS A 311 -2.56 16.11 15.30
N MET A 312 -3.65 16.41 16.00
CA MET A 312 -5.00 16.11 15.54
C MET A 312 -5.48 17.26 14.66
N ALA A 313 -6.29 16.95 13.66
CA ALA A 313 -6.97 17.99 12.91
C ALA A 313 -8.02 18.68 13.81
N GLY A 314 -8.34 19.93 13.50
CA GLY A 314 -9.36 20.68 14.21
C GLY A 314 -10.76 20.08 14.02
N PRO A 315 -11.79 20.64 14.69
CA PRO A 315 -13.14 20.09 14.73
C PRO A 315 -13.81 19.86 13.36
N ASP A 316 -13.38 20.60 12.33
CA ASP A 316 -13.94 20.52 10.99
C ASP A 316 -13.45 19.29 10.18
N LEU A 317 -12.45 18.55 10.69
CA LEU A 317 -11.75 17.46 10.01
C LEU A 317 -11.69 16.20 10.91
N GLU A 318 -12.82 15.88 11.56
CA GLU A 318 -12.95 14.84 12.59
C GLU A 318 -12.09 13.58 12.34
N ASP A 319 -11.41 13.13 13.40
CA ASP A 319 -10.58 11.93 13.48
C ASP A 319 -9.33 11.88 12.56
N MET A 320 -9.02 12.96 11.84
CA MET A 320 -7.77 13.06 11.09
C MET A 320 -6.58 13.42 11.98
N TRP A 321 -5.42 12.83 11.70
CA TRP A 321 -4.16 13.17 12.36
C TRP A 321 -2.98 13.20 11.40
N VAL A 322 -1.99 14.01 11.76
CA VAL A 322 -0.68 14.06 11.13
C VAL A 322 0.37 13.63 12.15
N ARG A 323 1.23 12.69 11.78
CA ARG A 323 2.37 12.27 12.57
C ARG A 323 3.68 12.64 11.88
N PHE A 324 4.54 13.33 12.59
CA PHE A 324 5.90 13.63 12.18
C PHE A 324 6.91 12.71 12.88
N ILE A 325 7.81 12.11 12.10
CA ILE A 325 8.93 11.30 12.60
C ILE A 325 10.24 11.96 12.17
N PRO A 326 11.13 12.36 13.10
CA PRO A 326 12.36 13.05 12.75
C PRO A 326 13.39 12.12 12.11
N ALA A 327 14.14 12.66 11.15
CA ALA A 327 15.05 11.95 10.27
C ALA A 327 16.12 11.10 10.97
N GLY A 328 16.88 11.71 11.87
CA GLY A 328 18.25 11.23 12.00
C GLY A 328 19.20 12.24 12.59
N GLU A 329 20.32 11.74 13.08
CA GLU A 329 21.58 12.50 13.01
C GLU A 329 22.08 12.61 11.56
N ASN A 330 21.75 11.62 10.71
CA ASN A 330 22.26 11.51 9.34
C ASN A 330 21.11 11.29 8.34
N PRO A 331 20.35 12.34 7.97
CA PRO A 331 19.30 12.22 6.94
C PRO A 331 19.91 11.84 5.59
N ILE A 332 19.27 10.90 4.89
CA ILE A 332 19.66 10.48 3.54
C ILE A 332 18.98 11.43 2.55
N ARG A 333 19.72 12.42 2.05
CA ARG A 333 19.20 13.45 1.13
C ARG A 333 19.68 13.18 -0.29
N VAL A 334 18.98 12.27 -0.95
CA VAL A 334 19.17 11.95 -2.36
C VAL A 334 17.88 12.27 -3.09
N SER A 335 17.98 12.91 -4.26
CA SER A 335 16.83 13.14 -5.13
C SER A 335 16.93 12.32 -6.43
N ALA A 336 15.78 12.00 -7.00
CA ALA A 336 15.71 11.37 -8.32
C ALA A 336 16.34 12.23 -9.43
N THR A 337 16.30 13.56 -9.28
CA THR A 337 16.98 14.49 -10.20
C THR A 337 18.49 14.33 -10.16
N ASP A 338 19.10 14.21 -8.98
CA ASP A 338 20.55 14.01 -8.86
C ASP A 338 21.00 12.71 -9.53
N ILE A 339 20.22 11.63 -9.35
CA ILE A 339 20.51 10.34 -9.98
C ILE A 339 20.41 10.45 -11.52
N ARG A 340 19.37 11.11 -12.02
CA ARG A 340 19.18 11.31 -13.46
C ARG A 340 20.29 12.16 -14.09
N LEU A 341 20.80 13.17 -13.36
CA LEU A 341 21.98 13.95 -13.76
C LEU A 341 23.22 13.06 -13.85
N ILE A 342 23.48 12.24 -12.82
CA ILE A 342 24.60 11.28 -12.81
C ILE A 342 24.52 10.34 -14.01
N ILE A 343 23.34 9.79 -14.31
CA ILE A 343 23.11 8.93 -15.48
C ILE A 343 23.42 9.66 -16.79
N GLY A 344 23.05 10.93 -16.91
CA GLY A 344 23.29 11.72 -18.12
C GLY A 344 24.76 12.15 -18.31
N GLU A 345 25.51 12.29 -17.22
CA GLU A 345 26.89 12.84 -17.24
C GLU A 345 27.99 11.79 -17.10
N THR A 346 27.65 10.56 -16.68
CA THR A 346 28.64 9.51 -16.36
C THR A 346 28.65 8.42 -17.43
N GLU A 347 29.84 8.09 -17.94
CA GLU A 347 30.04 6.94 -18.83
C GLU A 347 29.66 5.62 -18.14
N THR A 348 29.20 4.63 -18.92
CA THR A 348 28.67 3.36 -18.41
C THR A 348 29.64 2.67 -17.45
N GLU A 349 30.95 2.65 -17.75
CA GLU A 349 31.97 1.98 -16.93
C GLU A 349 32.12 2.59 -15.52
N GLY A 350 31.75 3.86 -15.33
CA GLY A 350 31.80 4.56 -14.04
C GLY A 350 30.45 4.63 -13.31
N LEU A 351 29.36 4.29 -13.99
CA LEU A 351 28.01 4.58 -13.53
C LEU A 351 27.64 3.82 -12.25
N LEU A 352 28.01 2.54 -12.15
CA LEU A 352 27.74 1.72 -10.97
C LEU A 352 28.36 2.33 -9.71
N GLY A 353 29.62 2.78 -9.81
CA GLY A 353 30.32 3.41 -8.69
C GLY A 353 29.67 4.72 -8.26
N ALA A 354 29.19 5.53 -9.21
CA ALA A 354 28.53 6.79 -8.93
C ALA A 354 27.13 6.61 -8.28
N LEU A 355 26.44 5.50 -8.57
CA LEU A 355 25.08 5.24 -8.09
C LEU A 355 25.00 4.40 -6.81
N LYS A 356 26.07 3.72 -6.41
CA LYS A 356 26.09 2.68 -5.36
C LYS A 356 25.39 3.07 -4.06
N ASP A 357 25.59 4.30 -3.61
CA ASP A 357 25.07 4.80 -2.32
C ASP A 357 23.84 5.72 -2.51
N LEU A 358 23.36 5.88 -3.74
CA LEU A 358 22.28 6.80 -4.11
C LEU A 358 21.04 6.04 -4.55
N ALA A 359 21.19 5.12 -5.50
CA ALA A 359 20.10 4.31 -6.03
C ALA A 359 19.73 3.17 -5.07
N MET A 360 18.48 2.70 -5.15
CA MET A 360 18.01 1.60 -4.32
C MET A 360 18.61 0.26 -4.76
N ASN A 361 18.62 0.02 -6.08
CA ASN A 361 19.21 -1.15 -6.73
C ASN A 361 20.11 -0.67 -7.89
N PRO A 362 21.34 -0.22 -7.61
CA PRO A 362 22.20 0.43 -8.58
C PRO A 362 22.63 -0.51 -9.72
N GLU A 363 22.81 -1.80 -9.46
CA GLU A 363 23.17 -2.80 -10.47
C GLU A 363 22.07 -2.96 -11.54
N ILE A 364 20.82 -3.12 -11.10
CA ILE A 364 19.65 -3.21 -11.99
C ILE A 364 19.48 -1.92 -12.79
N LEU A 365 19.71 -0.77 -12.15
CA LEU A 365 19.63 0.52 -12.83
C LEU A 365 20.68 0.65 -13.94
N VAL A 366 21.92 0.21 -13.70
CA VAL A 366 22.98 0.19 -14.71
C VAL A 366 22.65 -0.79 -15.84
N GLU A 367 22.17 -1.99 -15.50
CA GLU A 367 21.70 -2.98 -16.49
C GLU A 367 20.62 -2.39 -17.41
N MET A 368 19.60 -1.75 -16.84
CA MET A 368 18.56 -1.06 -17.62
C MET A 368 19.15 0.01 -18.54
N MET A 369 20.15 0.76 -18.08
CA MET A 369 20.81 1.78 -18.90
C MET A 369 21.64 1.17 -20.04
N GLU A 370 22.26 0.01 -19.83
CA GLU A 370 23.00 -0.72 -20.85
C GLU A 370 22.07 -1.30 -21.94
N GLU A 371 20.92 -1.85 -21.52
CA GLU A 371 19.87 -2.37 -22.41
C GLU A 371 19.16 -1.25 -23.17
N SER A 372 18.96 -0.11 -22.51
CA SER A 372 18.22 1.05 -23.03
C SER A 372 19.08 1.99 -23.89
N ARG A 373 20.23 1.57 -24.42
CA ARG A 373 21.04 2.31 -25.43
C ARG A 373 20.29 2.58 -26.76
N ARG A 374 18.95 2.65 -26.75
CA ARG A 374 18.17 3.45 -27.68
C ARG A 374 18.56 4.93 -27.49
N PRO A 375 18.77 5.70 -28.57
CA PRO A 375 18.80 7.14 -28.42
C PRO A 375 17.47 7.55 -27.81
N TRP A 376 17.51 8.19 -26.63
CA TRP A 376 16.34 8.79 -25.97
C TRP A 376 15.78 9.86 -26.91
N SER A 377 14.99 9.41 -27.87
CA SER A 377 14.26 10.25 -28.78
C SER A 377 12.99 10.62 -28.04
N ARG A 378 12.70 11.91 -27.99
CA ARG A 378 11.46 12.45 -27.44
C ARG A 378 10.30 11.57 -27.93
N PRO A 379 9.47 10.97 -27.06
CA PRO A 379 8.26 10.34 -27.54
C PRO A 379 7.47 11.40 -28.32
N GLY A 380 7.12 11.06 -29.56
CA GLY A 380 6.32 11.93 -30.41
C GLY A 380 4.96 12.20 -29.74
N PRO A 381 4.27 13.29 -30.09
CA PRO A 381 2.93 13.62 -29.58
C PRO A 381 1.89 12.49 -29.77
N GLU A 382 2.17 11.52 -30.64
CA GLU A 382 1.34 10.35 -30.95
C GLU A 382 1.09 9.42 -29.74
N CYS A 383 2.03 9.29 -28.78
CA CYS A 383 1.82 8.46 -27.58
C CYS A 383 0.70 9.00 -26.65
N LEU A 384 0.33 10.27 -26.77
CA LEU A 384 -0.76 10.88 -25.99
C LEU A 384 -2.14 10.73 -26.65
N GLU A 385 -2.19 10.29 -27.91
CA GLU A 385 -3.45 10.17 -28.67
C GLU A 385 -4.05 8.76 -28.62
N GLU A 386 -3.23 7.71 -28.54
CA GLU A 386 -3.74 6.32 -28.47
C GLU A 386 -4.51 6.05 -27.16
N GLU A 387 -4.15 6.66 -26.02
CA GLU A 387 -4.87 6.46 -24.74
C GLU A 387 -6.18 7.26 -24.60
N LYS A 388 -6.38 8.33 -25.37
CA LYS A 388 -7.69 9.03 -25.42
C LYS A 388 -8.76 8.18 -26.11
N SER A 389 -8.36 7.12 -26.81
CA SER A 389 -9.25 6.21 -27.52
C SER A 389 -9.75 5.03 -26.68
N ALA A 390 -9.29 4.89 -25.42
CA ALA A 390 -9.85 3.90 -24.50
C ALA A 390 -11.36 4.19 -24.26
N PRO A 391 -12.25 3.19 -24.40
CA PRO A 391 -13.68 3.43 -24.28
C PRO A 391 -14.00 3.89 -22.86
N THR A 392 -14.54 5.10 -22.75
CA THR A 392 -15.22 5.54 -21.53
C THR A 392 -16.59 4.90 -21.52
N ASP A 393 -16.67 3.66 -21.01
CA ASP A 393 -17.95 3.05 -20.67
C ASP A 393 -18.56 3.84 -19.52
N LYS A 394 -19.52 4.70 -19.88
CA LYS A 394 -20.46 5.31 -18.93
C LYS A 394 -21.57 4.30 -18.67
N SER A 395 -21.57 3.69 -17.50
CA SER A 395 -22.76 3.09 -16.89
C SER A 395 -22.87 3.52 -15.44
#